data_AF-R9T6U8-F1
#
_entry.id   AF-R9T6U8-F1
#
_cell.length_a   1.000
_cell.length_b   1.000
_cell.length_c   1.000
_cell.angle_alpha   90.00
_cell.angle_beta   90.00
_cell.angle_gamma   90.00
#
_symmetry.space_group_name_H-M   'P 1'
#
loop_
_entity.id
_entity.type
_entity.pdbx_description
1 polymer ?
#
loop_
_entity_poly.entity_id
_entity_poly.type
_entity_poly.pdbx_seq_one_letter_code
_entity_poly.pdbx_strand_id
1 'polypeptide(L)'
;MVKHPPVLSHNGRWLKRAPPNSQFYHVPEGVEVLDTNCFDASRDTLIRVFLPDTLKKINCGAFWGLTKLEHVTLPASVIYLDNDVFYDCPALKEIYIMGEPENYGPLCHNCPSVYKVMKKGRNILREAQSYEIRERGQCSLFDYDKAEA
;
A
#
# COMPACT_ATOMS: atom_id res chain seq x y z
N MET A 1 -11.14 1.38 26.83
CA MET A 1 -11.48 1.52 25.40
C MET A 1 -11.74 0.13 24.85
N VAL A 2 -12.93 -0.14 24.33
CA VAL A 2 -13.26 -1.45 23.75
C VAL A 2 -12.54 -1.57 22.41
N LYS A 3 -11.64 -2.55 22.28
CA LYS A 3 -11.02 -2.85 20.99
C LYS A 3 -12.08 -3.57 20.15
N HIS A 4 -12.60 -2.91 19.12
CA HIS A 4 -13.46 -3.58 18.15
C HIS A 4 -12.59 -4.46 17.24
N PRO A 5 -12.96 -5.74 17.03
CA PRO A 5 -12.20 -6.61 16.14
C PRO A 5 -12.29 -6.13 14.68
N PRO A 6 -11.36 -6.56 13.82
CA PRO A 6 -11.49 -6.32 12.39
C PRO A 6 -12.73 -7.01 11.83
N VAL A 7 -13.26 -6.46 10.75
CA VAL A 7 -14.29 -7.11 9.93
C VAL A 7 -13.61 -7.73 8.73
N LEU A 8 -13.71 -9.05 8.63
CA LEU A 8 -13.24 -9.84 7.50
C LEU A 8 -14.43 -10.35 6.66
N SER A 9 -14.17 -10.77 5.43
CA SER A 9 -15.10 -11.62 4.67
C SER A 9 -15.35 -12.95 5.39
N HIS A 10 -16.40 -13.67 4.98
CA HIS A 10 -16.75 -14.98 5.53
C HIS A 10 -15.58 -15.98 5.48
N ASN A 11 -14.77 -15.93 4.42
CA ASN A 11 -13.58 -16.79 4.24
C ASN A 11 -12.28 -16.19 4.82
N GLY A 12 -12.35 -15.05 5.51
CA GLY A 12 -11.20 -14.38 6.13
C GLY A 12 -10.23 -13.69 5.16
N ARG A 13 -10.42 -13.83 3.84
CA ARG A 13 -9.44 -13.37 2.83
C ARG A 13 -9.51 -11.88 2.51
N TRP A 14 -10.57 -11.18 2.90
CA TRP A 14 -10.74 -9.76 2.62
C TRP A 14 -10.81 -8.99 3.94
N LEU A 15 -9.95 -7.99 4.11
CA LEU A 15 -10.11 -7.01 5.17
C LEU A 15 -11.11 -5.96 4.73
N LYS A 16 -12.32 -6.01 5.29
CA LYS A 16 -13.39 -5.03 5.01
C LYS A 16 -13.28 -3.80 5.89
N ARG A 17 -12.85 -3.98 7.14
CA ARG A 17 -12.65 -2.87 8.08
C ARG A 17 -11.63 -3.23 9.16
N ALA A 18 -10.62 -2.39 9.32
CA ALA A 18 -9.68 -2.46 10.42
C ALA A 18 -10.29 -1.93 11.74
N PRO A 19 -9.74 -2.31 12.90
CA PRO A 19 -10.14 -1.75 14.18
C PRO A 19 -10.02 -0.22 14.19
N PRO A 20 -10.96 0.51 14.82
CA PRO A 20 -10.92 1.97 14.91
C PRO A 20 -9.78 2.46 15.79
N ASN A 21 -9.34 3.70 15.58
CA ASN A 21 -8.34 4.39 16.40
C ASN A 21 -7.02 3.63 16.61
N SER A 22 -6.63 2.81 15.63
CA SER A 22 -5.40 2.02 15.68
C SER A 22 -4.22 2.90 15.26
N GLN A 23 -3.18 2.97 16.07
CA GLN A 23 -1.91 3.59 15.69
C GLN A 23 -1.00 2.64 14.90
N PHE A 24 -1.05 1.36 15.27
CA PHE A 24 -0.29 0.28 14.65
C PHE A 24 -1.26 -0.87 14.38
N TYR A 25 -1.21 -1.44 13.18
CA TYR A 25 -2.08 -2.54 12.85
C TYR A 25 -1.36 -3.60 12.02
N HIS A 26 -1.45 -4.85 12.48
CA HIS A 26 -1.03 -6.03 11.73
C HIS A 26 -2.25 -6.58 11.02
N VAL A 27 -2.27 -6.49 9.69
CA VAL A 27 -3.28 -7.16 8.89
C VAL A 27 -3.09 -8.68 9.07
N PRO A 28 -4.14 -9.45 9.40
CA PRO A 28 -4.00 -10.88 9.67
C PRO A 28 -3.43 -11.66 8.48
N GLU A 29 -2.62 -12.68 8.78
CA GLU A 29 -2.15 -13.63 7.77
C GLU A 29 -3.34 -14.36 7.12
N GLY A 30 -3.25 -14.62 5.82
CA GLY A 30 -4.34 -15.19 5.02
C GLY A 30 -5.28 -14.15 4.41
N VAL A 31 -5.16 -12.87 4.78
CA VAL A 31 -5.78 -11.78 4.02
C VAL A 31 -5.08 -11.65 2.67
N GLU A 32 -5.86 -11.75 1.60
CA GLU A 32 -5.43 -11.65 0.20
C GLU A 32 -5.84 -10.30 -0.41
N VAL A 33 -6.87 -9.64 0.14
CA VAL A 33 -7.42 -8.38 -0.40
C VAL A 33 -7.64 -7.35 0.70
N LEU A 34 -7.16 -6.13 0.47
CA LEU A 34 -7.59 -4.94 1.21
C LEU A 34 -8.74 -4.28 0.47
N ASP A 35 -9.89 -4.16 1.14
CA ASP A 35 -11.06 -3.56 0.53
C ASP A 35 -10.98 -2.03 0.54
N THR A 36 -11.84 -1.39 -0.26
CA THR A 36 -11.91 0.07 -0.34
C THR A 36 -12.16 0.67 1.04
N ASN A 37 -11.38 1.70 1.39
CA ASN A 37 -11.45 2.44 2.65
C ASN A 37 -11.39 1.57 3.91
N CYS A 38 -10.80 0.38 3.87
CA CYS A 38 -10.80 -0.55 5.00
C CYS A 38 -10.09 0.02 6.25
N PHE A 39 -9.30 1.09 6.14
CA PHE A 39 -8.65 1.78 7.25
C PHE A 39 -9.30 3.10 7.71
N ASP A 40 -10.46 3.48 7.17
CA ASP A 40 -11.11 4.79 7.45
C ASP A 40 -11.42 5.01 8.94
N ALA A 41 -11.73 3.94 9.67
CA ALA A 41 -11.96 4.01 11.12
C ALA A 41 -10.71 4.40 11.94
N SER A 42 -9.53 4.39 11.31
CA SER A 42 -8.25 4.82 11.90
C SER A 42 -7.61 5.98 11.12
N ARG A 43 -8.41 6.74 10.35
CA ARG A 43 -7.95 7.75 9.39
C ARG A 43 -6.95 8.76 9.97
N ASP A 44 -7.22 9.24 11.18
CA ASP A 44 -6.40 10.28 11.84
C ASP A 44 -5.44 9.74 12.92
N THR A 45 -5.29 8.41 12.98
CA THR A 45 -4.52 7.73 14.03
C THR A 45 -3.49 6.74 13.51
N LEU A 46 -3.71 6.11 12.35
CA LEU A 46 -2.84 5.03 11.87
C LEU A 46 -1.50 5.58 11.39
N ILE A 47 -0.44 5.21 12.09
CA ILE A 47 0.94 5.63 11.79
C ILE A 47 1.64 4.58 10.94
N ARG A 48 1.36 3.30 11.21
CA ARG A 48 2.00 2.18 10.53
C ARG A 48 1.06 0.98 10.39
N VAL A 49 1.11 0.38 9.22
CA VAL A 49 0.42 -0.87 8.89
C VAL A 49 1.44 -1.93 8.50
N PHE A 50 1.24 -3.15 8.98
CA PHE A 50 2.04 -4.32 8.60
C PHE A 50 1.17 -5.23 7.74
N LEU A 51 1.58 -5.43 6.48
CA LEU A 51 0.85 -6.19 5.48
C LEU A 51 1.38 -7.63 5.41
N PRO A 52 0.51 -8.64 5.27
CA PRO A 52 0.91 -10.05 5.22
C PRO A 52 1.46 -10.42 3.84
N ASP A 53 2.31 -11.45 3.80
CA ASP A 53 2.87 -11.99 2.56
C ASP A 53 1.81 -12.69 1.68
N THR A 54 0.62 -12.94 2.21
CA THR A 54 -0.54 -13.42 1.44
C THR A 54 -1.22 -12.33 0.62
N LEU A 55 -0.96 -11.05 0.89
CA LEU A 55 -1.69 -9.95 0.26
C LEU A 55 -1.43 -9.91 -1.24
N LYS A 56 -2.50 -9.97 -2.05
CA LYS A 56 -2.44 -9.97 -3.52
C LYS A 56 -2.97 -8.69 -4.13
N LYS A 57 -4.04 -8.14 -3.57
CA LYS A 57 -4.78 -7.00 -4.14
C LYS A 57 -5.02 -5.91 -3.12
N ILE A 58 -4.85 -4.66 -3.56
CA ILE A 58 -5.24 -3.47 -2.80
C ILE A 58 -6.22 -2.68 -3.67
N ASN A 59 -7.48 -2.59 -3.22
CA ASN A 59 -8.54 -1.89 -3.95
C ASN A 59 -8.37 -0.35 -3.83
N CYS A 60 -9.08 0.36 -4.70
CA CYS A 60 -9.10 1.82 -4.74
C CYS A 60 -9.34 2.43 -3.35
N GLY A 61 -8.51 3.41 -2.99
CA GLY A 61 -8.62 4.14 -1.74
C GLY A 61 -8.44 3.31 -0.46
N ALA A 62 -7.86 2.11 -0.50
CA ALA A 62 -7.69 1.31 0.72
C ALA A 62 -7.02 2.09 1.87
N PHE A 63 -6.04 2.96 1.55
CA PHE A 63 -5.36 3.86 2.48
C PHE A 63 -5.76 5.33 2.30
N TRP A 64 -6.93 5.61 1.73
CA TRP A 64 -7.39 6.96 1.47
C TRP A 64 -7.43 7.82 2.75
N GLY A 65 -6.88 9.03 2.67
CA GLY A 65 -7.01 10.05 3.71
C GLY A 65 -6.22 9.78 5.00
N LEU A 66 -5.31 8.78 5.04
CA LEU A 66 -4.59 8.43 6.27
C LEU A 66 -3.59 9.53 6.65
N THR A 67 -4.00 10.45 7.53
CA THR A 67 -3.28 11.70 7.80
C THR A 67 -2.00 11.55 8.62
N LYS A 68 -1.80 10.37 9.24
CA LYS A 68 -0.60 10.06 10.05
C LYS A 68 0.26 8.93 9.51
N LEU A 69 -0.16 8.27 8.43
CA LEU A 69 0.57 7.14 7.87
C LEU A 69 1.87 7.65 7.25
N GLU A 70 3.01 7.22 7.77
CA GLU A 70 4.31 7.75 7.33
C GLU A 70 5.01 6.88 6.29
N HIS A 71 4.87 5.56 6.42
CA HIS A 71 5.58 4.57 5.61
C HIS A 71 4.70 3.35 5.34
N VAL A 72 4.79 2.83 4.12
CA VAL A 72 4.15 1.55 3.75
C VAL A 72 5.12 0.68 2.97
N THR A 73 5.17 -0.60 3.33
CA THR A 73 5.89 -1.62 2.57
C THR A 73 4.86 -2.58 1.97
N LEU A 74 4.73 -2.55 0.65
CA LEU A 74 3.91 -3.48 -0.13
C LEU A 74 4.69 -4.77 -0.35
N PRO A 75 4.19 -5.92 0.12
CA PRO A 75 4.88 -7.19 0.00
C PRO A 75 5.00 -7.62 -1.46
N ALA A 76 5.99 -8.47 -1.77
CA ALA A 76 6.29 -8.91 -3.14
C ALA A 76 5.14 -9.72 -3.78
N SER A 77 4.19 -10.16 -2.94
CA SER A 77 2.98 -10.88 -3.31
C SER A 77 1.90 -10.01 -3.94
N VAL A 78 1.97 -8.68 -3.80
CA VAL A 78 0.98 -7.76 -4.35
C VAL A 78 1.13 -7.72 -5.87
N ILE A 79 0.10 -8.21 -6.55
CA ILE A 79 0.04 -8.27 -8.02
C ILE A 79 -0.80 -7.15 -8.61
N TYR A 80 -1.74 -6.60 -7.84
CA TYR A 80 -2.67 -5.58 -8.31
C TYR A 80 -2.82 -4.43 -7.31
N LEU A 81 -2.57 -3.22 -7.79
CA LEU A 81 -2.84 -1.96 -7.13
C LEU A 81 -3.85 -1.19 -7.97
N ASP A 82 -4.95 -0.82 -7.35
CA ASP A 82 -5.93 0.05 -8.00
C ASP A 82 -5.44 1.50 -8.03
N ASN A 83 -6.23 2.37 -8.66
CA ASN A 83 -5.98 3.81 -8.63
C ASN A 83 -6.17 4.36 -7.21
N ASP A 84 -5.47 5.45 -6.89
CA ASP A 84 -5.72 6.28 -5.70
C ASP A 84 -5.62 5.55 -4.36
N VAL A 85 -4.86 4.44 -4.31
CA VAL A 85 -4.68 3.61 -3.12
C VAL A 85 -4.22 4.43 -1.90
N PHE A 86 -3.38 5.46 -2.13
CA PHE A 86 -2.85 6.38 -1.11
C PHE A 86 -3.31 7.83 -1.30
N TYR A 87 -4.45 8.08 -1.94
CA TYR A 87 -4.93 9.45 -2.12
C TYR A 87 -5.09 10.19 -0.78
N ASP A 88 -4.63 11.45 -0.75
CA ASP A 88 -4.71 12.35 0.41
C ASP A 88 -4.05 11.80 1.70
N CYS A 89 -2.86 11.21 1.56
CA CYS A 89 -2.01 10.81 2.68
C CYS A 89 -0.87 11.83 2.91
N PRO A 90 -1.13 12.98 3.58
CA PRO A 90 -0.17 14.08 3.66
C PRO A 90 1.10 13.77 4.47
N ALA A 91 1.03 12.81 5.41
CA ALA A 91 2.19 12.39 6.20
C ALA A 91 3.02 11.29 5.52
N LEU A 92 2.54 10.71 4.42
CA LEU A 92 3.20 9.59 3.77
C LEU A 92 4.49 10.11 3.11
N LYS A 93 5.63 9.59 3.55
CA LYS A 93 6.96 10.00 3.08
C LYS A 93 7.47 9.05 2.01
N GLU A 94 7.29 7.75 2.24
CA GLU A 94 7.85 6.72 1.37
C GLU A 94 6.92 5.50 1.24
N ILE A 95 6.86 4.97 0.02
CA ILE A 95 6.22 3.69 -0.28
C ILE A 95 7.30 2.75 -0.84
N TYR A 96 7.44 1.59 -0.23
CA TYR A 96 8.34 0.54 -0.68
C TYR A 96 7.55 -0.57 -1.35
N ILE A 97 7.82 -0.84 -2.63
CA ILE A 97 7.17 -1.93 -3.37
C ILE A 97 8.19 -3.05 -3.55
N MET A 98 7.95 -4.19 -2.91
CA MET A 98 8.90 -5.33 -2.90
C MET A 98 8.72 -6.29 -4.08
N GLY A 99 7.69 -6.07 -4.90
CA GLY A 99 7.35 -6.88 -6.07
C GLY A 99 7.23 -6.02 -7.33
N GLU A 100 6.74 -6.64 -8.40
CA GLU A 100 6.45 -5.98 -9.67
C GLU A 100 4.96 -6.15 -10.00
N PRO A 101 4.05 -5.40 -9.34
CA PRO A 101 2.63 -5.48 -9.68
C PRO A 101 2.41 -5.17 -11.16
N GLU A 102 1.44 -5.87 -11.76
CA GLU A 102 1.14 -5.75 -13.19
C GLU A 102 0.55 -4.38 -13.54
N ASN A 103 -0.02 -3.69 -12.56
CA ASN A 103 -0.61 -2.37 -12.70
C ASN A 103 -0.10 -1.40 -11.62
N TYR A 104 0.33 -0.22 -12.07
CA TYR A 104 0.64 0.95 -11.26
C TYR A 104 -0.22 2.10 -11.78
N GLY A 105 -1.52 2.08 -11.46
CA GLY A 105 -2.33 3.29 -11.62
C GLY A 105 -1.70 4.46 -10.84
N PRO A 106 -2.15 5.71 -11.04
CA PRO A 106 -1.73 6.80 -10.15
C PRO A 106 -2.02 6.39 -8.70
N LEU A 107 -0.95 6.12 -7.94
CA LEU A 107 -1.06 5.55 -6.59
C LEU A 107 -1.41 6.61 -5.54
N CYS A 108 -1.06 7.86 -5.83
CA CYS A 108 -1.05 8.98 -4.90
C CYS A 108 -1.50 10.26 -5.61
N HIS A 109 -2.41 10.99 -4.96
CA HIS A 109 -2.62 12.41 -5.20
C HIS A 109 -2.53 13.16 -3.87
N ASN A 110 -2.03 14.40 -3.89
CA ASN A 110 -1.84 15.22 -2.69
C ASN A 110 -0.96 14.57 -1.59
N CYS A 111 0.05 13.80 -2.00
CA CYS A 111 1.00 13.16 -1.08
C CYS A 111 2.40 13.68 -1.39
N PRO A 112 3.22 14.05 -0.38
CA PRO A 112 4.61 14.43 -0.60
C PRO A 112 5.52 13.23 -0.89
N SER A 113 4.95 12.02 -0.95
CA SER A 113 5.70 10.76 -1.00
C SER A 113 6.45 10.55 -2.30
N VAL A 114 7.59 9.89 -2.20
CA VAL A 114 8.25 9.22 -3.34
C VAL A 114 8.07 7.71 -3.13
N TYR A 115 7.70 6.97 -4.18
CA TYR A 115 7.68 5.51 -4.11
C TYR A 115 8.96 4.92 -4.70
N LYS A 116 9.48 3.87 -4.06
CA LYS A 116 10.69 3.15 -4.47
C LYS A 116 10.30 1.71 -4.78
N VAL A 117 10.46 1.32 -6.04
CA VAL A 117 10.29 -0.07 -6.48
C VAL A 117 11.60 -0.81 -6.24
N MET A 118 11.57 -1.84 -5.38
CA MET A 118 12.71 -2.72 -5.16
C MET A 118 12.61 -3.92 -6.12
N LYS A 119 13.57 -4.06 -7.04
CA LYS A 119 13.66 -5.25 -7.89
C LYS A 119 14.43 -6.35 -7.18
N LYS A 120 13.93 -7.58 -7.26
CA LYS A 120 14.69 -8.76 -6.81
C LYS A 120 15.89 -8.93 -7.74
N GLY A 121 17.10 -8.69 -7.22
CA GLY A 121 18.35 -8.87 -7.96
C GLY A 121 18.46 -10.28 -8.52
N ARG A 122 18.66 -10.41 -9.83
CA ARG A 122 19.08 -11.67 -10.44
C ARG A 122 20.54 -11.90 -10.03
N ASN A 123 20.79 -12.89 -9.18
CA ASN A 123 22.14 -13.31 -8.82
C ASN A 123 22.94 -13.68 -10.08
N ILE A 124 23.99 -12.94 -10.37
CA ILE A 124 25.14 -13.46 -11.11
C ILE A 124 26.41 -13.01 -10.35
N LEU A 125 26.78 -13.86 -9.39
CA LEU A 125 28.07 -14.00 -8.69
C LEU A 125 29.00 -12.77 -8.53
N ARG A 126 29.20 -12.42 -7.26
CA ARG A 126 30.22 -11.55 -6.63
C ARG A 126 29.83 -10.08 -6.40
N GLU A 127 29.97 -9.72 -5.13
CA GLU A 127 29.94 -8.38 -4.52
C GLU A 127 28.55 -7.80 -4.20
N ALA A 128 28.40 -7.49 -2.89
CA ALA A 128 27.34 -6.71 -2.23
C ALA A 128 25.98 -6.59 -2.93
N GLN A 129 24.97 -7.32 -2.44
CA GLN A 129 23.58 -7.17 -2.88
C GLN A 129 23.05 -5.76 -2.56
N SER A 130 23.15 -4.85 -3.53
CA SER A 130 22.54 -3.54 -3.52
C SER A 130 21.22 -3.58 -4.29
N TYR A 131 20.12 -3.23 -3.62
CA TYR A 131 18.85 -2.93 -4.28
C TYR A 131 19.04 -1.66 -5.11
N GLU A 132 18.87 -1.71 -6.44
CA GLU A 132 18.91 -0.52 -7.29
C GLU A 132 17.63 0.31 -7.09
N ILE A 133 17.76 1.51 -6.52
CA ILE A 133 16.68 2.50 -6.39
C ILE A 133 16.49 3.16 -7.76
N ARG A 134 15.42 2.82 -8.48
CA ARG A 134 14.97 3.67 -9.59
C ARG A 134 14.19 4.84 -9.00
N GLU A 135 14.85 5.98 -8.80
CA GLU A 135 14.15 7.24 -8.54
C GLU A 135 13.36 7.62 -9.80
N ARG A 136 12.06 7.32 -9.83
CA ARG A 136 11.16 7.87 -10.85
C ARG A 136 9.92 8.42 -10.18
N GLY A 137 9.81 9.74 -10.25
CA GLY A 137 8.58 10.49 -10.06
C GLY A 137 8.34 10.94 -8.63
N GLN A 138 8.47 12.25 -8.39
CA GLN A 138 7.53 12.91 -7.51
C GLN A 138 6.11 12.55 -7.97
N CYS A 139 5.15 12.42 -7.05
CA CYS A 139 3.71 12.37 -7.37
C CYS A 139 3.27 13.72 -7.99
N SER A 140 3.83 14.12 -9.13
CA SER A 140 3.30 15.20 -9.96
C SER A 140 2.51 14.54 -11.06
N LEU A 141 1.20 14.81 -11.09
CA LEU A 141 0.25 14.53 -12.17
C LEU A 141 0.93 13.98 -13.43
N PHE A 142 0.95 12.67 -13.60
CA PHE A 142 1.06 12.11 -14.94
C PHE A 142 -0.35 12.05 -15.47
N ASP A 143 -0.59 12.88 -16.48
CA ASP A 143 -1.85 13.05 -17.19
C ASP A 143 -2.54 11.71 -17.43
N TYR A 144 -3.82 11.68 -17.08
CA TYR A 144 -4.76 10.60 -17.38
C TYR A 144 -5.09 10.49 -18.88
N ASP A 145 -4.21 10.94 -19.77
CA ASP A 145 -4.42 10.95 -21.21
C ASP A 145 -3.49 9.96 -21.91
N LYS A 146 -3.93 8.69 -21.92
CA LYS A 146 -4.24 7.92 -23.14
C LYS A 146 -4.34 6.43 -22.81
N ALA A 147 -5.57 6.03 -22.47
CA ALA A 147 -6.09 4.76 -22.95
C ALA A 147 -6.31 4.84 -24.47
N GLU A 148 -6.10 3.71 -25.14
CA GLU A 148 -6.57 3.38 -26.50
C GLU A 148 -5.95 4.13 -27.71
N ALA A 149 -4.95 3.49 -28.32
CA ALA A 149 -4.87 3.10 -29.76
C ALA A 149 -3.40 2.92 -30.19
#